data_AF-K1TGK7-F1
#
_entry.id   AF-K1TGK7-F1
#
_cell.length_a   1.000
_cell.length_b   1.000
_cell.length_c   1.000
_cell.angle_alpha   90.00
_cell.angle_beta   90.00
_cell.angle_gamma   90.00
#
_symmetry.space_group_name_H-M   'P 1'
#
loop_
_entity.id
_entity.type
_entity.pdbx_description
1 polymer ?
#
loop_
_entity_poly.entity_id
_entity_poly.type
_entity_poly.pdbx_seq_one_letter_code
_entity_poly.pdbx_strand_id
1 'polypeptide(L)'
;AISLSLAAGLLGLGNASTPLGILVMKEFAKDRPNGYTATNNMVMFVVLNSTALKVFPSTIAAVRQNNGAANPLDFVAASLVASFVSVATGIILTKMLGGKKYE
;
A
#
# COMPACT_ATOMS: atom_id res chain seq x y z
N ALA A 1 12.24 -8.01 -1.44
CA ALA A 1 11.43 -7.66 -0.26
C ALA A 1 10.36 -6.60 -0.58
N ILE A 2 10.74 -5.45 -1.15
CA ILE A 2 9.81 -4.38 -1.55
C ILE A 2 8.67 -4.89 -2.45
N SER A 3 9.03 -5.57 -3.54
CA SER A 3 8.07 -6.16 -4.49
C SER A 3 7.12 -7.16 -3.84
N LEU A 4 7.61 -7.95 -2.87
CA LEU A 4 6.82 -8.96 -2.17
C LEU A 4 5.80 -8.32 -1.21
N SER A 5 6.18 -7.27 -0.49
CA SER A 5 5.26 -6.49 0.36
C SER A 5 4.17 -5.83 -0.49
N LEU A 6 4.55 -5.17 -1.59
CA LEU A 6 3.59 -4.55 -2.50
C LEU A 6 2.66 -5.59 -3.14
N ALA A 7 3.19 -6.74 -3.59
CA ALA A 7 2.38 -7.83 -4.14
C ALA A 7 1.39 -8.39 -3.12
N ALA A 8 1.80 -8.59 -1.86
CA ALA A 8 0.90 -9.02 -0.79
C ALA A 8 -0.24 -8.01 -0.56
N GLY A 9 0.06 -6.71 -0.58
CA GLY A 9 -0.95 -5.64 -0.52
C GLY A 9 -1.93 -5.68 -1.70
N LEU A 10 -1.42 -5.80 -2.92
CA LEU A 10 -2.22 -5.87 -4.16
C LEU A 10 -3.14 -7.10 -4.21
N LEU A 11 -2.71 -8.23 -3.66
CA LEU A 11 -3.50 -9.45 -3.58
C LEU A 11 -4.49 -9.47 -2.40
N GLY A 12 -4.55 -8.40 -1.61
CA GLY A 12 -5.42 -8.32 -0.44
C GLY A 12 -4.93 -9.14 0.76
N LEU A 13 -3.69 -9.63 0.73
CA LEU A 13 -3.06 -10.36 1.83
C LEU A 13 -2.47 -9.39 2.86
N GLY A 14 -3.32 -8.51 3.41
CA GLY A 14 -2.89 -7.46 4.35
C GLY A 14 -2.11 -7.99 5.56
N ASN A 15 -2.46 -9.20 6.02
CA ASN A 15 -1.79 -9.89 7.13
C ASN A 15 -0.31 -10.20 6.85
N ALA A 16 0.07 -10.38 5.58
CA ALA A 16 1.45 -10.59 5.17
C ALA A 16 2.15 -9.28 4.74
N SER A 17 1.39 -8.32 4.19
CA SER A 17 1.93 -7.06 3.69
C SER A 17 2.63 -6.24 4.78
N THR A 18 2.03 -6.12 5.97
CA THR A 18 2.56 -5.28 7.05
C THR A 18 3.86 -5.84 7.68
N PRO A 19 3.97 -7.14 8.04
CA PRO A 19 5.23 -7.71 8.50
C PRO A 19 6.36 -7.59 7.48
N LEU A 20 6.06 -7.84 6.20
CA LEU A 20 7.02 -7.66 5.09
C LEU A 20 7.43 -6.18 4.94
N GLY A 21 6.49 -5.27 5.12
CA GLY A 21 6.73 -3.83 5.08
C GLY A 21 7.67 -3.37 6.19
N ILE A 22 7.52 -3.89 7.42
CA ILE A 22 8.42 -3.58 8.54
C ILE A 22 9.86 -4.03 8.23
N LEU A 23 10.04 -5.21 7.60
CA LEU A 23 11.37 -5.67 7.18
C LEU A 23 12.01 -4.73 6.15
N VAL A 24 11.23 -4.28 5.17
CA VAL A 24 11.69 -3.29 4.18
C VAL A 24 12.08 -1.97 4.84
N MET A 25 11.29 -1.50 5.83
CA MET A 25 11.61 -0.27 6.55
C MET A 25 12.89 -0.37 7.37
N LYS A 26 13.14 -1.53 7.99
CA LYS A 26 14.41 -1.79 8.69
C LYS A 26 15.59 -1.75 7.71
N GLU A 27 15.40 -2.23 6.48
CA GLU A 27 16.43 -2.16 5.45
C GLU A 27 16.70 -0.70 5.04
N PHE A 28 15.66 0.07 4.73
CA PHE A 28 15.81 1.50 4.42
C PHE A 28 16.42 2.32 5.56
N ALA A 29 16.20 1.92 6.81
CA ALA A 29 16.78 2.59 7.97
C ALA A 29 18.30 2.38 8.10
N LYS A 30 18.89 1.35 7.48
CA LYS A 30 20.35 1.13 7.49
C LYS A 30 21.09 2.18 6.66
N ASP A 31 20.47 2.61 5.55
CA ASP A 31 21.06 3.56 4.60
C ASP A 31 20.65 5.02 4.90
N ARG A 32 20.09 5.29 6.09
CA ARG A 32 19.56 6.60 6.49
C ARG A 32 20.66 7.45 7.15
N PRO A 33 21.01 8.63 6.61
CA PRO A 33 22.08 9.47 7.15
C PRO A 33 21.74 10.10 8.51
N ASN A 34 20.47 10.45 8.75
CA ASN A 34 20.01 11.01 10.02
C ASN A 34 19.01 10.06 10.67
N GLY A 35 19.42 9.38 11.74
CA GLY A 35 18.66 8.37 12.48
C GLY A 35 17.30 8.79 13.05
N TYR A 36 16.79 10.00 12.77
CA TYR A 36 15.45 10.49 13.13
C TYR A 36 14.55 10.93 11.94
N THR A 37 15.09 11.13 10.72
CA THR A 37 14.32 11.64 9.57
C THR A 37 14.02 10.54 8.53
N ALA A 38 12.76 10.39 8.13
CA ALA A 38 12.40 9.45 7.06
C ALA A 38 12.92 9.93 5.70
N THR A 39 13.47 9.01 4.90
CA THR A 39 13.87 9.31 3.52
C THR A 39 12.65 9.32 2.59
N ASN A 40 12.77 9.97 1.43
CA ASN A 40 11.70 9.99 0.42
C ASN A 40 11.27 8.57 0.01
N ASN A 41 12.20 7.61 -0.01
CA ASN A 41 11.92 6.21 -0.33
C ASN A 41 11.07 5.53 0.77
N MET A 42 11.36 5.81 2.05
CA MET A 42 10.54 5.32 3.17
C MET A 42 9.13 5.89 3.08
N VAL A 43 9.00 7.21 2.84
CA VAL A 43 7.69 7.87 2.72
C VAL A 43 6.89 7.28 1.55
N MET A 44 7.48 7.16 0.37
CA MET A 44 6.83 6.56 -0.80
C MET A 44 6.38 5.12 -0.52
N PHE A 45 7.22 4.33 0.15
CA PHE A 45 6.88 2.95 0.46
C PHE A 45 5.73 2.84 1.49
N VAL A 46 5.67 3.71 2.50
CA VAL A 46 4.49 3.81 3.39
C VAL A 46 3.25 4.13 2.56
N VAL A 47 3.31 5.19 1.76
CA VAL A 47 2.16 5.66 0.97
C VAL A 47 1.62 4.54 0.09
N LEU A 48 2.50 3.83 -0.62
CA LEU A 48 2.10 2.68 -1.44
C LEU A 48 1.48 1.54 -0.61
N ASN A 49 2.03 1.23 0.57
CA ASN A 49 1.44 0.20 1.45
C ASN A 49 0.10 0.65 2.08
N SER A 50 -0.12 1.95 2.25
CA SER A 50 -1.35 2.52 2.80
C SER A 50 -2.44 2.71 1.73
N THR A 51 -2.05 2.84 0.46
CA THR A 51 -3.04 2.92 -0.62
C THR A 51 -3.84 1.61 -0.70
N ALA A 52 -5.15 1.73 -0.85
CA ALA A 52 -6.06 0.60 -0.73
C ALA A 52 -6.11 -0.31 -1.97
N LEU A 53 -5.15 -0.21 -2.91
CA LEU A 53 -5.16 -0.96 -4.16
C LEU A 53 -5.10 -2.45 -3.92
N LYS A 54 -6.25 -3.10 -4.15
CA LYS A 54 -6.43 -4.54 -4.10
C LYS A 54 -7.07 -4.97 -5.41
N VAL A 55 -6.36 -5.79 -6.16
CA VAL A 55 -6.88 -6.40 -7.40
C VAL A 55 -7.99 -7.41 -7.06
N PHE A 56 -7.82 -8.11 -5.93
CA PHE A 56 -8.76 -9.10 -5.43
C PHE A 56 -9.18 -8.77 -4.00
N PRO A 57 -10.30 -8.07 -3.78
CA PRO A 57 -10.77 -7.72 -2.43
C PRO A 57 -11.52 -8.89 -1.77
N SER A 58 -10.86 -10.05 -1.68
CA SER A 58 -11.42 -11.31 -1.19
C SER A 58 -11.96 -11.24 0.23
N THR A 59 -11.31 -10.48 1.12
CA THR A 59 -11.75 -10.30 2.51
C THR A 59 -13.12 -9.63 2.59
N ILE A 60 -13.33 -8.53 1.86
CA ILE A 60 -14.62 -7.82 1.86
C ILE A 60 -15.68 -8.63 1.12
N ALA A 61 -15.30 -9.33 0.04
CA ALA A 61 -16.20 -10.25 -0.64
C ALA A 61 -16.70 -11.37 0.30
N ALA A 62 -15.80 -11.98 1.09
CA ALA A 62 -16.17 -13.00 2.07
C ALA A 62 -17.08 -12.46 3.18
N VAL A 63 -16.78 -11.25 3.69
CA VAL A 63 -17.66 -10.57 4.67
C VAL A 63 -19.04 -10.32 4.06
N ARG A 64 -19.13 -9.81 2.83
CA ARG A 64 -20.41 -9.59 2.14
C ARG A 64 -21.19 -10.87 1.93
N GLN A 65 -20.51 -11.95 1.53
CA GLN A 65 -21.12 -13.27 1.37
C GLN A 65 -21.70 -13.78 2.71
N ASN A 66 -20.93 -13.68 3.79
CA ASN A 66 -21.36 -14.11 5.13
C ASN A 66 -22.54 -13.29 5.69
N ASN A 67 -22.75 -12.07 5.19
CA ASN A 67 -23.88 -11.21 5.55
C ASN A 67 -25.04 -11.28 4.54
N GLY A 68 -25.06 -12.28 3.65
CA GLY A 68 -26.19 -12.54 2.75
C GLY A 68 -26.27 -11.61 1.53
N ALA A 69 -25.18 -10.96 1.11
CA ALA A 69 -25.20 -10.12 -0.08
C ALA A 69 -25.53 -10.95 -1.34
N ALA A 70 -26.53 -10.50 -2.10
CA ALA A 70 -26.96 -11.16 -3.35
C ALA A 70 -25.82 -11.25 -4.39
N ASN A 71 -24.98 -10.20 -4.46
CA ASN A 71 -23.74 -10.22 -5.22
C ASN A 71 -22.60 -9.68 -4.33
N PRO A 72 -21.72 -10.57 -3.80
CA PRO A 72 -20.60 -10.16 -2.96
C PRO A 72 -19.53 -9.32 -3.68
N LEU A 73 -19.52 -9.29 -5.02
CA LEU A 73 -18.46 -8.67 -5.84
C LEU A 73 -18.91 -7.39 -6.58
N ASP A 74 -20.12 -6.86 -6.34
CA ASP A 74 -20.61 -5.68 -7.09
C ASP A 74 -19.70 -4.45 -6.97
N PHE A 75 -19.01 -4.31 -5.83
CA PHE A 75 -18.22 -3.13 -5.48
C PHE A 75 -16.82 -3.17 -6.10
N VAL A 76 -16.39 -4.31 -6.64
CA VAL A 76 -15.01 -4.54 -7.08
C VAL A 76 -14.60 -3.49 -8.12
N ALA A 77 -15.45 -3.24 -9.12
CA ALA A 77 -15.18 -2.26 -10.17
C ALA A 77 -14.97 -0.84 -9.59
N ALA A 78 -15.87 -0.40 -8.71
CA ALA A 78 -15.77 0.90 -8.04
C ALA A 78 -14.52 0.99 -7.15
N SER A 79 -14.20 -0.09 -6.43
CA SER A 79 -13.05 -0.15 -5.53
C SER A 79 -11.71 -0.10 -6.29
N LEU A 80 -11.64 -0.72 -7.47
CA LEU A 80 -10.47 -0.64 -8.33
C LEU A 80 -10.22 0.80 -8.77
N VAL A 81 -11.25 1.47 -9.31
CA VAL A 81 -11.14 2.87 -9.75
C VAL A 81 -10.73 3.78 -8.58
N ALA A 82 -11.40 3.68 -7.43
CA ALA A 82 -11.07 4.46 -6.24
C ALA A 82 -9.63 4.23 -5.79
N SER A 83 -9.17 2.98 -5.84
CA SER A 83 -7.82 2.62 -5.43
C SER A 83 -6.75 3.10 -6.42
N PHE A 84 -7.03 3.04 -7.72
CA PHE A 84 -6.14 3.60 -8.75
C PHE A 84 -5.96 5.10 -8.55
N VAL A 85 -7.05 5.83 -8.29
CA VAL A 85 -6.99 7.27 -7.98
C VAL A 85 -6.20 7.52 -6.68
N SER A 86 -6.39 6.67 -5.66
CA SER A 86 -5.64 6.76 -4.40
C SER A 86 -4.13 6.58 -4.62
N VAL A 87 -3.71 5.57 -5.39
CA VAL A 87 -2.30 5.32 -5.73
C VAL A 87 -1.73 6.47 -6.55
N ALA A 88 -2.44 6.91 -7.59
CA ALA A 88 -1.97 7.99 -8.45
C ALA A 88 -1.77 9.29 -7.65
N THR A 89 -2.78 9.67 -6.85
CA THR A 89 -2.73 10.86 -6.00
C THR A 89 -1.60 10.74 -4.97
N GLY A 90 -1.47 9.58 -4.32
CA GLY A 90 -0.41 9.33 -3.34
C GLY A 90 0.99 9.48 -3.94
N ILE A 91 1.24 8.89 -5.11
CA ILE A 91 2.53 9.01 -5.81
C ILE A 91 2.80 10.47 -6.21
N ILE A 92 1.81 11.15 -6.80
CA ILE A 92 1.94 12.53 -7.26
C ILE A 92 2.29 13.44 -6.07
N LEU A 93 1.50 13.38 -5.00
CA LEU A 93 1.73 14.21 -3.81
C LEU A 93 3.06 13.89 -3.13
N THR A 94 3.43 12.61 -3.01
CA THR A 94 4.71 12.23 -2.39
C THR A 94 5.90 12.74 -3.19
N LYS A 95 5.81 12.73 -4.53
CA LYS A 95 6.85 13.30 -5.38
C LYS A 95 6.88 14.83 -5.33
N MET A 96 5.72 15.49 -5.29
CA MET A 96 5.63 16.95 -5.26
C MET A 96 6.08 17.54 -3.92
N LEU A 97 5.74 16.88 -2.81
CA LEU A 97 6.06 17.30 -1.44
C LEU A 97 7.41 16.77 -0.96
N GLY A 98 8.03 15.86 -1.71
CA GLY A 98 9.34 15.31 -1.40
C GLY A 98 10.40 16.41 -1.32
N GLY A 99 11.12 16.48 -0.20
CA GLY A 99 12.26 17.39 -0.04
C GLY A 99 13.42 17.01 -0.96
N LYS A 100 14.34 17.96 -1.21
CA LYS A 100 15.58 17.69 -1.96
C LYS A 100 16.21 16.39 -1.47
N LYS A 101 16.57 15.52 -2.42
CA LYS A 101 17.34 14.28 -2.20
C LYS A 101 18.39 14.55 -1.11
N TYR A 102 18.19 13.97 0.07
CA TYR A 102 19.32 13.72 0.97
C TYR A 102 20.06 12.56 0.31
N GLU A 103 20.94 12.90 -0.64
CA GLU A 103 22.04 12.03 -1.07
C GLU A 103 23.07 11.93 0.06
#